data_AF-A0A0Q4BUU2-F1
#
_entry.id   AF-A0A0Q4BUU2-F1
#
_cell.length_a   1.000
_cell.length_b   1.000
_cell.length_c   1.000
_cell.angle_alpha   90.00
_cell.angle_beta   90.00
_cell.angle_gamma   90.00
#
_symmetry.space_group_name_H-M   'P 1'
#
loop_
_entity.id
_entity.type
_entity.pdbx_description
1 polymer ?
#
loop_
_entity_poly.entity_id
_entity_poly.type
_entity_poly.pdbx_seq_one_letter_code
_entity_poly.pdbx_strand_id
1 'polypeptide(L)'
;MIKNTLIFSTLLIAILGFSQSKSAPTLKEIQRSLKKGKYSSAILNDFRKQMNYEGYGEYIIDEEIPGEIISFSQQPLVGVSSSRSTSMFIIKNNKLQPLHYLPVHEDYEIDKNFNARVKKYAGEDWSFSYNAEYNISKNINNSYIISTFIKKRADADCCSSLYLEYLTKDFKNFLPYRISEDGKDWDVIK
;
A
#
# COMPACT_ATOMS: atom_id res chain seq x y z
N MET A 1 52.02 -50.78 -23.67
CA MET A 1 52.08 -49.33 -23.96
C MET A 1 50.66 -48.80 -24.14
N ILE A 2 50.24 -47.89 -23.24
CA ILE A 2 49.22 -46.82 -23.38
C ILE A 2 47.82 -47.26 -23.86
N LYS A 3 46.88 -47.48 -22.92
CA LYS A 3 45.76 -46.57 -22.53
C LYS A 3 44.80 -46.22 -23.66
N ASN A 4 43.50 -46.46 -23.44
CA ASN A 4 42.48 -45.41 -23.51
C ASN A 4 41.15 -45.91 -22.95
N THR A 5 40.98 -45.68 -21.65
CA THR A 5 39.69 -45.74 -20.96
C THR A 5 38.90 -44.49 -21.34
N LEU A 6 37.84 -44.63 -22.13
CA LEU A 6 36.90 -43.54 -22.37
C LEU A 6 36.05 -43.34 -21.11
N ILE A 7 36.33 -42.27 -20.36
CA ILE A 7 35.44 -41.81 -19.29
C ILE A 7 34.49 -40.80 -19.93
N PHE A 8 33.22 -41.20 -20.10
CA PHE A 8 32.14 -40.28 -20.43
C PHE A 8 31.91 -39.36 -19.22
N SER A 9 32.46 -38.14 -19.26
CA SER A 9 32.10 -37.09 -18.33
C SER A 9 30.73 -36.53 -18.73
N THR A 10 29.69 -36.96 -18.05
CA THR A 10 28.38 -36.29 -18.09
C THR A 10 28.54 -34.89 -17.52
N LEU A 11 28.47 -33.92 -18.43
CA LEU A 11 28.40 -32.50 -18.12
C LEU A 11 27.05 -32.24 -17.43
N LEU A 12 27.02 -32.24 -16.09
CA LEU A 12 25.86 -31.79 -15.34
C LEU A 12 25.73 -30.27 -15.54
N ILE A 13 24.80 -29.86 -16.40
CA ILE A 13 24.37 -28.46 -16.51
C ILE A 13 23.64 -28.14 -15.21
N ALA A 14 24.34 -27.47 -14.29
CA ALA A 14 23.70 -26.83 -13.15
C ALA A 14 22.80 -25.72 -13.68
N ILE A 15 21.49 -26.01 -13.77
CA ILE A 15 20.48 -24.97 -13.95
C ILE A 15 20.47 -24.18 -12.64
N LEU A 16 21.23 -23.09 -12.60
CA LEU A 16 21.03 -22.06 -11.59
C LEU A 16 19.64 -21.50 -11.83
N GLY A 17 18.68 -21.93 -11.01
CA GLY A 17 17.41 -21.26 -10.86
C GLY A 17 17.67 -19.88 -10.28
N PHE A 18 17.99 -18.91 -11.14
CA PHE A 18 17.96 -17.51 -10.76
C PHE A 18 16.49 -17.17 -10.49
N SER A 19 16.14 -17.05 -9.22
CA SER A 19 14.99 -16.24 -8.82
C SER A 19 15.16 -14.89 -9.51
N GLN A 20 14.27 -14.55 -10.45
CA GLN A 20 14.33 -13.27 -11.16
C GLN A 20 13.95 -12.17 -10.17
N SER A 21 14.95 -11.55 -9.54
CA SER A 21 14.72 -10.28 -8.86
C SER A 21 14.39 -9.23 -9.93
N LYS A 22 13.23 -8.58 -9.80
CA LYS A 22 12.94 -7.41 -10.64
C LYS A 22 13.82 -6.26 -10.13
N SER A 23 14.42 -5.49 -11.03
CA SER A 23 15.18 -4.29 -10.65
C SER A 23 14.26 -3.21 -10.06
N ALA A 24 14.80 -2.36 -9.18
CA ALA A 24 14.05 -1.22 -8.66
C ALA A 24 13.55 -0.30 -9.79
N PRO A 25 12.36 0.30 -9.66
CA PRO A 25 11.84 1.24 -10.65
C PRO A 25 12.85 2.34 -10.99
N THR A 26 13.15 2.48 -12.27
CA THR A 26 13.96 3.56 -12.80
C THR A 26 13.21 4.90 -12.70
N LEU A 27 13.95 6.01 -12.71
CA LEU A 27 13.34 7.35 -12.73
C LEU A 27 12.39 7.51 -13.93
N LYS A 28 12.75 6.94 -15.07
CA LYS A 28 11.94 6.98 -16.30
C LYS A 28 10.65 6.18 -16.17
N GLU A 29 10.66 5.05 -15.47
CA GLU A 29 9.46 4.25 -15.19
C GLU A 29 8.53 5.00 -14.23
N ILE A 30 9.07 5.53 -13.12
CA ILE A 30 8.31 6.37 -12.19
C ILE A 30 7.64 7.54 -12.92
N GLN A 31 8.40 8.24 -13.79
CA GLN A 31 7.88 9.36 -14.59
C GLN A 31 6.79 8.97 -15.58
N ARG A 32 6.73 7.71 -16.03
CA ARG A 32 5.69 7.22 -16.95
C ARG A 32 4.42 6.84 -16.19
N SER A 33 4.55 6.31 -14.97
CA SER A 33 3.42 5.95 -14.11
C SER A 33 2.68 7.17 -13.57
N LEU A 34 3.41 8.26 -13.31
CA LEU A 34 2.85 9.51 -12.78
C LEU A 34 2.49 10.49 -13.92
N LYS A 35 1.47 11.35 -13.74
CA LYS A 35 1.14 12.39 -14.72
C LYS A 35 2.34 13.29 -15.02
N LYS A 36 2.67 13.38 -16.31
CA LYS A 36 3.81 14.15 -16.83
C LYS A 36 3.75 15.61 -16.39
N GLY A 37 4.86 16.12 -15.89
CA GLY A 37 5.05 17.55 -15.58
C GLY A 37 4.61 18.00 -14.19
N LYS A 38 4.06 17.11 -13.36
CA LYS A 38 3.64 17.45 -11.99
C LYS A 38 4.73 17.36 -10.92
N TYR A 39 5.82 16.66 -11.22
CA TYR A 39 6.84 16.30 -10.23
C TYR A 39 8.23 16.69 -10.71
N SER A 40 9.01 17.34 -9.84
CA SER A 40 10.41 17.65 -10.13
C SER A 40 11.25 16.37 -10.07
N SER A 41 12.35 16.32 -10.83
CA SER A 41 13.29 15.20 -10.76
C SER A 41 13.86 14.99 -9.36
N ALA A 42 13.98 16.06 -8.56
CA ALA A 42 14.42 15.98 -7.16
C ALA A 42 13.42 15.18 -6.31
N ILE A 43 12.12 15.50 -6.40
CA ILE A 43 11.05 14.76 -5.69
C ILE A 43 11.01 13.29 -6.12
N LEU A 44 11.09 13.01 -7.42
CA LEU A 44 11.03 11.64 -7.91
C LEU A 44 12.26 10.80 -7.51
N ASN A 45 13.43 11.42 -7.46
CA ASN A 45 14.63 10.77 -6.95
C ASN A 45 14.55 10.49 -5.44
N ASP A 46 13.95 11.39 -4.67
CA ASP A 46 13.71 11.20 -3.24
C ASP A 46 12.70 10.07 -2.99
N PHE A 47 11.60 10.07 -3.74
CA PHE A 47 10.60 8.99 -3.73
C PHE A 47 11.22 7.62 -4.02
N ARG A 48 12.05 7.54 -5.06
CA ARG A 48 12.78 6.31 -5.40
C ARG A 48 13.69 5.81 -4.28
N LYS A 49 14.28 6.71 -3.48
CA LYS A 49 15.13 6.32 -2.34
C LYS A 49 14.30 5.82 -1.15
N GLN A 50 13.11 6.37 -0.96
CA GLN A 50 12.27 6.10 0.21
C GLN A 50 11.29 4.93 0.01
N MET A 51 10.98 4.52 -1.22
CA MET A 51 10.02 3.43 -1.51
C MET A 51 10.42 2.04 -0.95
N ASN A 52 11.64 1.89 -0.44
CA ASN A 52 12.18 0.68 0.18
C ASN A 52 11.89 -0.62 -0.60
N TYR A 53 12.18 -0.60 -1.91
CA TYR A 53 11.90 -1.74 -2.79
C TYR A 53 12.81 -2.93 -2.48
N GLU A 54 12.20 -4.09 -2.22
CA GLU A 54 12.92 -5.27 -1.73
C GLU A 54 13.46 -6.19 -2.84
N GLY A 55 13.09 -5.97 -4.11
CA GLY A 55 13.66 -6.73 -5.24
C GLY A 55 12.91 -7.99 -5.64
N TYR A 56 11.86 -8.39 -4.93
CA TYR A 56 11.22 -9.71 -5.08
C TYR A 56 9.73 -9.66 -5.48
N GLY A 57 9.23 -8.50 -5.91
CA GLY A 57 7.79 -8.28 -6.15
C GLY A 57 7.45 -7.54 -7.43
N GLU A 58 6.21 -7.70 -7.87
CA GLU A 58 5.59 -6.72 -8.76
C GLU A 58 5.32 -5.45 -7.98
N TYR A 59 5.45 -4.31 -8.65
CA TYR A 59 5.20 -3.02 -8.02
C TYR A 59 4.21 -2.19 -8.83
N ILE A 60 3.52 -1.32 -8.11
CA ILE A 60 2.61 -0.32 -8.65
C ILE A 60 3.01 1.04 -8.05
N ILE A 61 3.00 2.06 -8.89
CA ILE A 61 3.24 3.45 -8.51
C ILE A 61 2.03 4.24 -8.94
N ASP A 62 1.32 4.84 -8.00
CA ASP A 62 0.06 5.54 -8.27
C ASP A 62 0.09 6.99 -7.77
N GLU A 63 -0.72 7.83 -8.44
CA GLU A 63 -1.11 9.14 -7.93
C GLU A 63 -2.43 9.02 -7.17
N GLU A 64 -2.36 8.92 -5.85
CA GLU A 64 -3.54 8.89 -4.98
C GLU A 64 -4.29 10.23 -5.07
N ILE A 65 -3.55 11.34 -4.96
CA ILE A 65 -4.05 12.70 -5.21
C ILE A 65 -3.09 13.38 -6.19
N PRO A 66 -3.50 13.66 -7.43
CA PRO A 66 -2.58 14.10 -8.48
C PRO A 66 -1.77 15.36 -8.15
N GLY A 67 -0.46 15.22 -8.06
CA GLY A 67 0.48 16.30 -7.70
C GLY A 67 0.72 16.50 -6.20
N GLU A 68 0.06 15.72 -5.33
CA GLU A 68 0.09 15.92 -3.88
C GLU A 68 0.38 14.65 -3.10
N ILE A 69 -0.23 13.52 -3.45
CA ILE A 69 0.00 12.23 -2.80
C ILE A 69 0.35 11.20 -3.85
N ILE A 70 1.45 10.49 -3.62
CA ILE A 70 1.91 9.37 -4.44
C ILE A 70 2.16 8.15 -3.56
N SER A 71 1.95 6.97 -4.12
CA SER A 71 2.17 5.71 -3.42
C SER A 71 3.06 4.78 -4.22
N PHE A 72 3.69 3.87 -3.48
CA PHE A 72 4.41 2.72 -4.01
C PHE A 72 3.88 1.49 -3.29
N SER A 73 3.34 0.54 -4.05
CA SER A 73 2.95 -0.76 -3.51
C SER A 73 3.78 -1.85 -4.16
N GLN A 74 4.19 -2.85 -3.38
CA GLN A 74 4.83 -4.06 -3.90
C GLN A 74 4.11 -5.31 -3.40
N GLN A 75 4.01 -6.33 -4.25
CA GLN A 75 3.45 -7.65 -3.93
C GLN A 75 4.43 -8.73 -4.40
N PRO A 76 4.75 -9.74 -3.57
CA PRO A 76 5.61 -10.85 -3.97
C PRO A 76 5.09 -11.60 -5.21
N LEU A 77 6.02 -12.03 -6.07
CA LEU A 77 5.70 -12.77 -7.30
C LEU A 77 5.09 -14.16 -7.04
N VAL A 78 5.22 -14.70 -5.83
CA VAL A 78 4.74 -16.04 -5.48
C VAL A 78 3.47 -15.93 -4.63
N GLY A 79 2.32 -15.97 -5.31
CA GLY A 79 1.08 -16.64 -4.87
C GLY A 79 0.34 -16.20 -3.60
N VAL A 80 0.83 -15.25 -2.81
CA VAL A 80 0.16 -14.85 -1.56
C VAL A 80 -0.29 -13.40 -1.65
N SER A 81 -1.55 -13.20 -2.08
CA SER A 81 -2.14 -11.86 -2.27
C SER A 81 -2.12 -10.99 -1.00
N SER A 82 -2.02 -11.61 0.18
CA SER A 82 -2.08 -10.98 1.50
C SER A 82 -0.78 -10.31 1.99
N SER A 83 0.17 -10.03 1.09
CA SER A 83 1.50 -9.50 1.42
C SER A 83 1.84 -8.20 0.68
N ARG A 84 0.82 -7.47 0.22
CA ARG A 84 1.02 -6.17 -0.43
C ARG A 84 1.50 -5.16 0.61
N SER A 85 2.75 -4.71 0.50
CA SER A 85 3.23 -3.57 1.28
C SER A 85 3.02 -2.29 0.48
N THR A 86 2.55 -1.23 1.15
CA THR A 86 2.30 0.08 0.53
C THR A 86 2.99 1.16 1.34
N SER A 87 3.83 1.95 0.66
CA SER A 87 4.43 3.18 1.18
C SER A 87 3.76 4.38 0.50
N MET A 88 3.28 5.32 1.29
CA MET A 88 2.58 6.51 0.79
C MET A 88 3.31 7.76 1.21
N PHE A 89 3.29 8.77 0.35
CA PHE A 89 4.00 10.02 0.56
C PHE A 89 3.16 11.21 0.16
N ILE A 90 3.24 12.27 0.97
CA ILE A 90 2.65 13.57 0.67
C ILE A 90 3.74 14.56 0.27
N ILE A 91 3.45 15.38 -0.73
CA ILE A 91 4.34 16.43 -1.21
C ILE A 91 3.85 17.76 -0.66
N LYS A 92 4.63 18.35 0.24
CA LYS A 92 4.36 19.66 0.84
C LYS A 92 5.57 20.54 0.69
N ASN A 93 5.38 21.77 0.20
CA ASN A 93 6.45 22.75 0.02
C ASN A 93 7.64 22.19 -0.78
N ASN A 94 7.37 21.44 -1.85
CA ASN A 94 8.36 20.76 -2.68
C ASN A 94 9.30 19.81 -1.88
N LYS A 95 8.77 19.19 -0.82
CA LYS A 95 9.42 18.12 -0.06
C LYS A 95 8.51 16.91 0.01
N LEU A 96 9.10 15.72 -0.13
CA LEU A 96 8.41 14.46 0.05
C LEU A 96 8.41 14.10 1.55
N GLN A 97 7.27 13.69 2.08
CA GLN A 97 7.12 13.27 3.47
C GLN A 97 6.38 11.95 3.52
N PRO A 98 6.86 10.95 4.30
CA PRO A 98 6.11 9.73 4.55
C PRO A 98 4.75 10.04 5.14
N LEU A 99 3.78 9.22 4.77
CA LEU A 99 2.39 9.38 5.14
C LEU A 99 1.79 8.02 5.54
N HIS A 100 1.09 8.00 6.67
CA HIS A 100 0.21 6.89 7.05
C HIS A 100 -1.24 7.33 6.87
N TYR A 101 -2.00 6.57 6.06
CA TYR A 101 -3.40 6.89 5.79
C TYR A 101 -4.36 6.24 6.80
N LEU A 102 -3.90 5.22 7.53
CA LEU A 102 -4.66 4.56 8.59
C LEU A 102 -4.49 5.30 9.93
N PRO A 103 -5.55 5.42 10.76
CA PRO A 103 -5.49 6.00 12.09
C PRO A 103 -4.90 5.03 13.12
N VAL A 104 -3.66 4.64 12.90
CA VAL A 104 -2.90 3.72 13.78
C VAL A 104 -1.65 4.39 14.33
N HIS A 105 -1.24 3.97 15.52
CA HIS A 105 0.03 4.32 16.12
C HIS A 105 1.19 3.52 15.49
N GLU A 106 2.43 3.84 15.86
CA GLU A 106 3.64 3.17 15.32
C GLU A 106 3.69 1.66 15.64
N ASP A 107 3.01 1.24 16.71
CA ASP A 107 2.84 -0.15 17.13
C ASP A 107 1.65 -0.85 16.43
N TYR A 108 1.05 -0.21 15.43
CA TYR A 108 -0.13 -0.65 14.69
C TYR A 108 -1.43 -0.74 15.52
N GLU A 109 -1.46 -0.19 16.75
CA GLU A 109 -2.70 -0.05 17.49
C GLU A 109 -3.56 1.08 16.92
N ILE A 110 -4.87 0.84 16.78
CA ILE A 110 -5.82 1.84 16.28
C ILE A 110 -5.98 2.94 17.33
N ASP A 111 -5.94 4.21 16.89
CA ASP A 111 -6.14 5.37 17.77
C ASP A 111 -7.38 5.18 18.64
N LYS A 112 -7.22 5.38 19.96
CA LYS A 112 -8.26 5.07 20.94
C LYS A 112 -9.55 5.85 20.70
N ASN A 113 -9.45 7.12 20.31
CA ASN A 113 -10.63 7.97 20.10
C ASN A 113 -11.34 7.60 18.79
N PHE A 114 -10.57 7.29 17.75
CA PHE A 114 -11.10 6.75 16.50
C PHE A 114 -11.83 5.42 16.76
N ASN A 115 -11.17 4.49 17.44
CA ASN A 115 -11.70 3.18 17.77
C ASN A 115 -13.00 3.25 18.59
N ALA A 116 -13.03 4.10 19.62
CA ALA A 116 -14.21 4.25 20.48
C ALA A 116 -15.47 4.71 19.74
N ARG A 117 -15.33 5.44 18.63
CA ARG A 117 -16.47 5.85 17.79
C ARG A 117 -16.86 4.75 16.82
N VAL A 118 -15.91 4.16 16.11
CA VAL A 118 -16.19 3.12 15.10
C VAL A 118 -16.81 1.87 15.73
N LYS A 119 -16.31 1.42 16.88
CA LYS A 119 -16.78 0.18 17.52
C LYS A 119 -18.26 0.19 17.94
N LYS A 120 -18.86 1.39 18.11
CA LYS A 120 -20.31 1.52 18.38
C LYS A 120 -21.17 1.07 17.21
N TYR A 121 -20.60 1.07 16.00
CA TYR A 121 -21.27 0.69 14.75
C TYR A 121 -20.73 -0.64 14.23
N ALA A 122 -19.41 -0.86 14.30
CA ALA A 122 -18.76 -2.06 13.77
C ALA A 122 -18.72 -3.26 14.75
N GLY A 123 -19.01 -3.03 16.04
CA GLY A 123 -18.79 -3.99 17.13
C GLY A 123 -17.40 -3.87 17.76
N GLU A 124 -17.18 -4.49 18.92
CA GLU A 124 -15.93 -4.36 19.71
C GLU A 124 -14.71 -5.03 19.04
N ASP A 125 -14.91 -6.10 18.27
CA ASP A 125 -13.83 -6.92 17.70
C ASP A 125 -13.52 -6.58 16.23
N TRP A 126 -13.66 -5.33 15.82
CA TRP A 126 -13.36 -4.92 14.45
C TRP A 126 -11.86 -4.63 14.25
N SER A 127 -11.38 -4.76 13.01
CA SER A 127 -10.06 -4.30 12.59
C SER A 127 -10.07 -3.79 11.15
N PHE A 128 -9.04 -3.05 10.75
CA PHE A 128 -8.83 -2.75 9.33
C PHE A 128 -8.56 -4.02 8.53
N SER A 129 -9.05 -4.04 7.30
CA SER A 129 -8.67 -5.04 6.31
C SER A 129 -7.44 -4.53 5.55
N TYR A 130 -6.24 -4.76 6.11
CA TYR A 130 -4.99 -4.17 5.60
C TYR A 130 -4.65 -4.52 4.14
N ASN A 131 -5.19 -5.62 3.64
CA ASN A 131 -5.01 -6.08 2.26
C ASN A 131 -6.14 -5.67 1.30
N ALA A 132 -7.17 -4.99 1.81
CA ALA A 132 -8.28 -4.52 0.98
C ALA A 132 -7.92 -3.23 0.24
N GLU A 133 -8.69 -2.93 -0.80
CA GLU A 133 -8.54 -1.68 -1.54
C GLU A 133 -8.86 -0.46 -0.66
N TYR A 134 -8.23 0.66 -0.98
CA TYR A 134 -8.56 1.94 -0.39
C TYR A 134 -8.68 3.00 -1.48
N ASN A 135 -9.33 4.11 -1.15
CA ASN A 135 -9.39 5.30 -2.00
C ASN A 135 -9.10 6.52 -1.13
N ILE A 136 -8.34 7.47 -1.67
CA ILE A 136 -8.15 8.79 -1.08
C ILE A 136 -8.68 9.83 -2.06
N SER A 137 -9.57 10.69 -1.58
CA SER A 137 -10.11 11.81 -2.34
C SER A 137 -10.12 13.09 -1.50
N LYS A 138 -10.43 14.23 -2.12
CA LYS A 138 -10.61 15.51 -1.42
C LYS A 138 -12.05 15.99 -1.54
N ASN A 139 -12.60 16.46 -0.42
CA ASN A 139 -13.88 17.13 -0.41
C ASN A 139 -13.76 18.64 -0.65
N ILE A 140 -14.91 19.32 -0.77
CA ILE A 140 -15.00 20.76 -1.02
C ILE A 140 -14.34 21.64 0.07
N ASN A 141 -14.13 21.10 1.27
CA ASN A 141 -13.51 21.80 2.40
C ASN A 141 -12.00 21.52 2.51
N ASN A 142 -11.39 20.97 1.45
CA ASN A 142 -9.99 20.52 1.42
C ASN A 142 -9.63 19.48 2.50
N SER A 143 -10.62 18.79 3.08
CA SER A 143 -10.35 17.59 3.86
C SER A 143 -10.19 16.39 2.92
N TYR A 144 -9.27 15.50 3.27
CA TYR A 144 -9.18 14.19 2.66
C TYR A 144 -10.31 13.30 3.16
N ILE A 145 -10.93 12.56 2.26
CA ILE A 145 -11.79 11.43 2.57
C ILE A 145 -10.98 10.19 2.23
N ILE A 146 -10.85 9.28 3.20
CA ILE A 146 -10.29 7.95 2.99
C ILE A 146 -11.43 6.97 3.07
N SER A 147 -11.61 6.19 2.00
CA SER A 147 -12.56 5.07 1.94
C SER A 147 -11.77 3.77 1.97
N THR A 148 -12.13 2.86 2.88
CA THR A 148 -11.46 1.57 3.03
C THR A 148 -12.44 0.54 3.57
N PHE A 149 -11.95 -0.65 3.86
CA PHE A 149 -12.72 -1.75 4.40
C PHE A 149 -12.25 -2.12 5.80
N ILE A 150 -13.21 -2.54 6.60
CA ILE A 150 -12.96 -3.15 7.90
C ILE A 150 -13.63 -4.52 7.96
N LYS A 151 -13.20 -5.31 8.92
CA LYS A 151 -13.67 -6.67 9.12
C LYS A 151 -13.91 -6.94 10.60
N LYS A 152 -14.74 -7.93 10.91
CA LYS A 152 -14.79 -8.47 12.28
C LYS A 152 -13.61 -9.44 12.44
N ARG A 153 -13.13 -9.63 13.67
CA ARG A 153 -11.97 -10.51 13.96
C ARG A 153 -12.16 -11.93 13.43
N ALA A 154 -13.40 -12.43 13.37
CA ALA A 154 -13.72 -13.75 12.84
C ALA A 154 -13.53 -13.86 11.32
N ASP A 155 -13.48 -12.73 10.61
CA ASP A 155 -13.40 -12.69 9.16
C ASP A 155 -11.93 -12.69 8.69
N ALA A 156 -11.67 -13.42 7.60
CA ALA A 156 -10.37 -13.38 6.94
C ALA A 156 -10.13 -11.99 6.31
N ASP A 157 -8.85 -11.60 6.11
CA ASP A 157 -8.50 -10.32 5.46
C ASP A 157 -9.12 -10.17 4.06
N CYS A 158 -9.29 -11.29 3.34
CA CYS A 158 -9.91 -11.32 2.02
C CYS A 158 -11.44 -11.15 2.06
N CYS A 159 -12.06 -11.23 3.23
CA CYS A 159 -13.51 -11.22 3.43
C CYS A 159 -13.91 -10.01 4.26
N SER A 160 -13.62 -8.81 3.74
CA SER A 160 -14.03 -7.57 4.39
C SER A 160 -15.55 -7.50 4.53
N SER A 161 -16.02 -7.03 5.68
CA SER A 161 -17.43 -7.11 6.06
C SER A 161 -18.14 -5.77 6.03
N LEU A 162 -17.40 -4.65 6.12
CA LEU A 162 -17.97 -3.31 6.18
C LEU A 162 -17.08 -2.31 5.45
N TYR A 163 -17.70 -1.32 4.80
CA TYR A 163 -17.05 -0.14 4.26
C TYR A 163 -16.95 0.93 5.34
N LEU A 164 -15.79 1.59 5.44
CA LEU A 164 -15.57 2.68 6.38
C LEU A 164 -14.99 3.88 5.64
N GLU A 165 -15.58 5.05 5.88
CA GLU A 165 -14.99 6.32 5.49
C GLU A 165 -14.64 7.18 6.70
N TYR A 166 -13.52 7.89 6.58
CA TYR A 166 -13.08 8.85 7.57
C TYR A 166 -12.35 10.03 6.94
N LEU A 167 -12.29 11.12 7.71
CA LEU A 167 -11.78 12.41 7.27
C LEU A 167 -10.45 12.73 7.95
N THR A 168 -9.58 13.42 7.25
CA THR A 168 -8.42 14.08 7.85
C THR A 168 -8.02 15.32 7.05
N LYS A 169 -7.30 16.25 7.67
CA LYS A 169 -6.67 17.40 6.97
C LYS A 169 -5.15 17.30 6.95
N ASP A 170 -4.58 16.51 7.85
CA ASP A 170 -3.15 16.50 8.14
C ASP A 170 -2.56 15.08 8.21
N PHE A 171 -3.40 14.05 8.11
CA PHE A 171 -3.06 12.64 8.30
C PHE A 171 -2.41 12.34 9.66
N LYS A 172 -2.85 13.08 10.67
CA LYS A 172 -2.50 12.87 12.08
C LYS A 172 -3.76 12.78 12.91
N ASN A 173 -4.73 13.63 12.59
CA ASN A 173 -6.03 13.68 13.23
C ASN A 173 -7.06 13.11 12.26
N PHE A 174 -7.61 11.95 12.61
CA PHE A 174 -8.61 11.24 11.82
C PHE A 174 -9.96 11.29 12.51
N LEU A 175 -11.00 11.57 11.73
CA LEU A 175 -12.37 11.64 12.20
C LEU A 175 -13.20 10.59 11.46
N PRO A 176 -13.69 9.53 12.13
CA PRO A 176 -14.67 8.62 11.56
C PRO A 176 -15.84 9.40 10.95
N TYR A 177 -16.27 9.03 9.75
CA TYR A 177 -17.29 9.78 9.02
C TYR A 177 -18.57 8.95 8.82
N ARG A 178 -18.45 7.81 8.14
CA ARG A 178 -19.60 6.95 7.87
C ARG A 178 -19.18 5.50 7.64
N ILE A 179 -20.10 4.58 7.86
CA ILE A 179 -19.91 3.14 7.71
C ILE A 179 -21.08 2.55 6.93
N SER A 180 -20.84 1.47 6.19
CA SER A 180 -21.86 0.80 5.39
C SER A 180 -21.58 -0.69 5.29
N GLU A 181 -22.63 -1.53 5.26
CA GLU A 181 -22.47 -2.97 5.04
C GLU A 181 -22.33 -3.30 3.54
N ASP A 182 -22.96 -2.52 2.67
CA ASP A 182 -23.09 -2.83 1.23
C ASP A 182 -22.45 -1.77 0.31
N GLY A 183 -21.91 -0.70 0.90
CA GLY A 183 -21.30 0.44 0.19
C GLY A 183 -22.32 1.43 -0.38
N LYS A 184 -23.62 1.22 -0.14
CA LYS A 184 -24.72 2.05 -0.67
C LYS A 184 -25.49 2.75 0.45
N ASP A 185 -25.87 2.00 1.48
CA ASP A 185 -26.61 2.52 2.62
C ASP A 185 -25.63 2.88 3.74
N TRP A 186 -25.47 4.18 3.99
CA TRP A 186 -24.42 4.72 4.85
C TRP A 186 -24.97 5.27 6.16
N ASP A 187 -24.45 4.76 7.27
CA ASP A 187 -24.67 5.30 8.61
C ASP A 187 -23.59 6.32 8.97
N VAL A 188 -24.01 7.52 9.36
CA VAL A 188 -23.10 8.58 9.80
C VAL A 188 -22.62 8.32 11.23
N ILE A 189 -21.31 8.30 11.42
CA ILE A 189 -20.68 8.09 12.73
C ILE A 189 -20.64 9.42 13.48
N LYS A 190 -21.26 9.45 14.67
CA LYS A 190 -21.27 10.59 15.60
C LYS A 190 -20.23 10.44 16.72
#